data_AF-A0A543PNM4-F1
#
_entry.id   AF-A0A543PNM4-F1
#
_cell.length_a   1.000
_cell.length_b   1.000
_cell.length_c   1.000
_cell.angle_alpha   90.00
_cell.angle_beta   90.00
_cell.angle_gamma   90.00
#
_symmetry.space_group_name_H-M   'P 1'
#
loop_
_entity.id
_entity.type
_entity.pdbx_description
1 polymer ?
#
loop_
_entity_poly.entity_id
_entity_poly.type
_entity_poly.pdbx_seq_one_letter_code
_entity_poly.pdbx_strand_id
1 'polypeptide(L)'
;MSDSETYVTPKVAQPYWAKHAYEVLVETAGRYNAVITYSELAEEVQRRSSLWTHSAMRNWIGGLLADLVKVNHVRNEPPLMSLVVHKDDGQVGSAYDEVLRVYGQKPIGDQLEREMHAAASRLECYRHWGADVPADAQPTLSARTREVRERQPRVAAAEVRRGAVCPTCFMEMPLSGVCVNCA
;
A
#
# COMPACT_ATOMS: atom_id res chain seq x y z
N MET A 1 -11.39 17.54 -30.91
CA MET A 1 -10.39 18.58 -30.64
C MET A 1 -9.10 17.83 -30.37
N SER A 2 -8.06 18.03 -31.17
CA SER A 2 -6.80 17.30 -31.00
C SER A 2 -6.09 17.85 -29.76
N ASP A 3 -6.11 17.11 -28.65
CA ASP A 3 -5.28 17.40 -27.49
C ASP A 3 -3.82 17.28 -27.94
N SER A 4 -3.14 18.42 -28.08
CA SER A 4 -1.71 18.43 -28.37
C SER A 4 -0.95 18.00 -27.12
N GLU A 5 -0.42 16.78 -27.13
CA GLU A 5 0.45 16.28 -26.07
C GLU A 5 1.67 17.20 -25.92
N THR A 6 1.81 17.84 -24.75
CA THR A 6 2.96 18.71 -24.46
C THR A 6 3.92 17.98 -23.55
N TYR A 7 5.12 17.64 -24.05
CA TYR A 7 6.13 16.95 -23.27
C TYR A 7 7.01 17.93 -22.48
N VAL A 8 7.10 17.71 -21.17
CA VAL A 8 7.83 18.58 -20.23
C VAL A 8 8.63 17.76 -19.21
N THR A 9 9.50 18.45 -18.48
CA THR A 9 10.21 17.83 -17.35
C THR A 9 9.24 17.66 -16.16
N PRO A 10 9.41 16.62 -15.32
CA PRO A 10 8.55 16.41 -14.16
C PRO A 10 8.47 17.62 -13.23
N LYS A 11 9.58 18.35 -13.05
CA LYS A 11 9.64 19.55 -12.22
C LYS A 11 8.68 20.65 -12.69
N VAL A 12 8.53 20.81 -14.00
CA VAL A 12 7.60 21.79 -14.58
C VAL A 12 6.15 21.33 -14.43
N ALA A 13 5.88 20.04 -14.61
CA ALA A 13 4.53 19.50 -14.55
C ALA A 13 4.00 19.29 -13.12
N GLN A 14 4.88 19.10 -12.13
CA GLN A 14 4.53 18.73 -10.77
C GLN A 14 3.39 19.54 -10.13
N PRO A 15 3.35 20.89 -10.18
CA PRO A 15 2.23 21.64 -9.61
C PRO A 15 0.88 21.36 -10.32
N TYR A 16 0.90 21.13 -11.63
CA TYR A 16 -0.29 20.78 -12.41
C TYR A 16 -0.74 19.35 -12.12
N TRP A 17 0.20 18.41 -12.10
CA TRP A 17 -0.07 17.03 -11.72
C TRP A 17 -0.57 16.93 -10.28
N ALA A 18 -0.10 17.77 -9.34
CA ALA A 18 -0.58 17.76 -7.96
C ALA A 18 -2.06 18.12 -7.87
N LYS A 19 -2.50 19.14 -8.62
CA LYS A 19 -3.91 19.49 -8.71
C LYS A 19 -4.75 18.32 -9.23
N HIS A 20 -4.37 17.73 -10.36
CA HIS A 20 -5.13 16.62 -10.94
C HIS A 20 -5.05 15.34 -10.11
N ALA A 21 -3.93 15.08 -9.44
CA ALA A 21 -3.79 13.95 -8.54
C ALA A 21 -4.77 14.07 -7.38
N TYR A 22 -4.91 15.27 -6.81
CA TYR A 22 -5.92 15.55 -5.79
C TYR A 22 -7.33 15.26 -6.32
N GLU A 23 -7.70 15.79 -7.49
CA GLU A 23 -9.02 15.56 -8.11
C GLU A 23 -9.32 14.07 -8.33
N VAL A 24 -8.37 13.33 -8.93
CA VAL A 24 -8.50 11.89 -9.19
C VAL A 24 -8.65 11.09 -7.90
N LEU A 25 -7.90 11.44 -6.86
CA LEU A 25 -7.96 10.72 -5.59
C LEU A 25 -9.24 11.04 -4.82
N VAL A 26 -9.76 12.27 -4.91
CA VAL A 26 -11.09 12.61 -4.37
C VAL A 26 -12.19 11.84 -5.08
N GLU A 27 -12.15 11.75 -6.41
CA GLU A 27 -13.10 10.93 -7.19
C GLU A 27 -13.00 9.44 -6.85
N THR A 28 -11.79 8.97 -6.54
CA THR A 28 -11.57 7.60 -6.07
C THR A 28 -12.14 7.41 -4.67
N ALA A 29 -11.91 8.36 -3.76
CA ALA A 29 -12.47 8.35 -2.41
C ALA A 29 -14.00 8.43 -2.39
N GLY A 30 -14.64 9.03 -3.39
CA GLY A 30 -16.10 9.05 -3.53
C GLY A 30 -16.73 7.68 -3.81
N ARG A 31 -15.95 6.61 -3.95
CA ARG A 31 -16.42 5.24 -4.19
C ARG A 31 -15.90 4.31 -3.10
N TYR A 32 -16.80 3.71 -2.33
CA TYR A 32 -16.42 2.83 -1.23
C TYR A 32 -15.63 1.62 -1.74
N ASN A 33 -14.53 1.28 -1.06
CA ASN A 33 -13.56 0.24 -1.44
C ASN A 33 -12.80 0.48 -2.76
N ALA A 34 -12.90 1.65 -3.38
CA ALA A 34 -12.11 1.97 -4.57
C ALA A 34 -10.67 2.35 -4.22
N VAL A 35 -9.73 1.81 -4.98
CA VAL A 35 -8.31 2.16 -4.95
C VAL A 35 -7.84 2.45 -6.37
N ILE A 36 -6.70 3.14 -6.48
CA ILE A 36 -6.04 3.40 -7.77
C ILE A 36 -4.60 2.92 -7.69
N THR A 37 -4.06 2.39 -8.78
CA THR A 37 -2.65 2.01 -8.83
C THR A 37 -1.74 3.22 -9.06
N TYR A 38 -0.47 3.11 -8.65
CA TYR A 38 0.55 4.11 -8.99
C TYR A 38 0.59 4.41 -10.50
N SER A 39 0.49 3.38 -11.34
CA SER A 39 0.50 3.51 -12.80
C SER A 39 -0.73 4.25 -13.34
N GLU A 40 -1.92 3.91 -12.84
CA GLU A 40 -3.17 4.57 -13.28
C GLU A 40 -3.20 6.03 -12.85
N LEU A 41 -2.77 6.34 -11.63
CA LEU A 41 -2.66 7.73 -11.17
C LEU A 41 -1.66 8.51 -12.04
N ALA A 42 -0.50 7.92 -12.33
CA ALA A 42 0.53 8.57 -13.14
C ALA A 42 0.08 8.84 -14.59
N GLU A 43 -0.70 7.94 -15.17
CA GLU A 43 -1.32 8.12 -16.47
C GLU A 43 -2.39 9.21 -16.42
N GLU A 44 -3.27 9.17 -15.42
CA GLU A 44 -4.41 10.08 -15.33
C GLU A 44 -4.00 11.53 -15.09
N VAL A 45 -2.96 11.78 -14.28
CA VAL A 45 -2.46 13.15 -14.07
C VAL A 45 -1.81 13.73 -15.32
N GLN A 46 -1.12 12.92 -16.11
CA GLN A 46 -0.54 13.35 -17.39
C GLN A 46 -1.64 13.61 -18.41
N ARG A 47 -2.61 12.68 -18.51
CA ARG A 47 -3.76 12.79 -19.42
C ARG A 47 -4.60 14.03 -19.12
N ARG A 48 -5.01 14.26 -17.86
CA ARG A 48 -5.85 15.40 -17.46
C ARG A 48 -5.17 16.76 -17.57
N SER A 49 -3.85 16.80 -17.39
CA SER A 49 -3.07 18.04 -17.56
C SER A 49 -2.65 18.29 -19.01
N SER A 50 -2.73 17.28 -19.88
CA SER A 50 -2.09 17.24 -21.20
C SER A 50 -0.56 17.48 -21.17
N LEU A 51 0.04 17.38 -19.98
CA LEU A 51 1.48 17.49 -19.75
C LEU A 51 2.07 16.11 -19.54
N TRP A 52 2.91 15.69 -20.48
CA TRP A 52 3.50 14.36 -20.53
C TRP A 52 5.00 14.42 -20.19
N THR A 53 5.57 13.28 -19.81
CA THR A 53 7.01 13.16 -19.63
C THR A 53 7.54 11.81 -20.13
N HIS A 54 8.78 11.80 -20.63
CA HIS A 54 9.52 10.56 -20.88
C HIS A 54 10.21 10.02 -19.62
N SER A 55 10.18 10.76 -18.51
CA SER A 55 10.79 10.33 -17.26
C SER A 55 10.03 9.14 -16.67
N ALA A 56 10.77 8.09 -16.27
CA ALA A 56 10.19 6.94 -15.61
C ALA A 56 9.39 7.35 -14.36
N MET A 57 8.16 6.85 -14.23
CA MET A 57 7.20 7.16 -13.14
C MET A 57 7.85 7.17 -11.75
N ARG A 58 8.65 6.15 -11.44
CA ARG A 58 9.34 5.99 -10.14
C ARG A 58 10.19 7.19 -9.73
N ASN A 59 10.64 8.01 -10.69
CA ASN A 59 11.51 9.16 -10.42
C ASN A 59 10.74 10.40 -9.96
N TRP A 60 9.41 10.45 -10.14
CA TRP A 60 8.63 11.66 -9.87
C TRP A 60 7.35 11.42 -9.06
N ILE A 61 6.74 10.22 -9.15
CA ILE A 61 5.46 9.94 -8.49
C ILE A 61 5.55 10.05 -6.96
N GLY A 62 6.69 9.69 -6.37
CA GLY A 62 6.90 9.81 -4.92
C GLY A 62 6.90 11.27 -4.45
N GLY A 63 7.55 12.17 -5.19
CA GLY A 63 7.54 13.61 -4.87
C GLY A 63 6.15 14.22 -4.99
N LEU A 64 5.42 13.84 -6.05
CA LEU A 64 4.02 14.25 -6.25
C LEU A 64 3.13 13.85 -5.06
N LEU A 65 3.22 12.58 -4.63
CA LEU A 65 2.41 12.10 -3.52
C LEU A 65 2.83 12.72 -2.18
N ALA A 66 4.13 12.98 -1.97
CA ALA A 66 4.59 13.67 -0.77
C ALA A 66 4.02 15.11 -0.66
N ASP A 67 3.88 15.81 -1.79
CA ASP A 67 3.23 17.12 -1.79
C ASP A 67 1.73 17.02 -1.48
N LEU A 68 1.04 16.00 -2.00
CA LEU A 68 -0.36 15.75 -1.66
C LEU A 68 -0.57 15.48 -0.18
N VAL A 69 0.30 14.67 0.46
CA VAL A 69 0.19 14.38 1.89
C VAL A 69 0.28 15.67 2.72
N LYS A 70 1.19 16.58 2.37
CA LYS A 70 1.29 17.89 3.02
C LYS A 70 0.04 18.74 2.80
N VAL A 71 -0.52 18.73 1.58
CA VAL A 71 -1.76 19.45 1.25
C VAL A 71 -2.93 18.93 2.08
N ASN A 72 -3.14 17.61 2.15
CA ASN A 72 -4.20 17.04 2.97
C ASN A 72 -4.01 17.39 4.45
N HIS A 73 -2.78 17.30 4.96
CA HIS A 73 -2.48 17.63 6.35
C HIS A 73 -2.79 19.09 6.69
N VAL A 74 -2.37 20.05 5.85
CA VAL A 74 -2.68 21.49 6.04
C VAL A 74 -4.19 21.75 5.98
N ARG A 75 -4.94 20.96 5.22
CA ARG A 75 -6.39 21.07 5.08
C ARG A 75 -7.17 20.29 6.14
N ASN A 76 -6.49 19.59 7.04
CA ASN A 76 -7.11 18.65 8.01
C ASN A 76 -7.99 17.58 7.32
N GLU A 77 -7.56 17.13 6.15
CA GLU A 77 -8.22 16.08 5.37
C GLU A 77 -7.50 14.75 5.60
N PRO A 78 -8.20 13.60 5.56
CA PRO A 78 -7.54 12.30 5.65
C PRO A 78 -6.59 12.07 4.47
N PRO A 79 -5.53 11.26 4.63
CA PRO A 79 -4.46 11.17 3.65
C PRO A 79 -4.89 10.35 2.42
N LEU A 80 -5.15 11.05 1.30
CA LEU A 80 -5.55 10.46 0.02
C LEU A 80 -4.52 9.47 -0.54
N MET A 81 -3.25 9.60 -0.17
CA MET A 81 -2.18 8.65 -0.54
C MET A 81 -2.51 7.21 -0.13
N SER A 82 -3.34 7.01 0.90
CA SER A 82 -3.79 5.67 1.33
C SER A 82 -4.55 4.89 0.25
N LEU A 83 -5.11 5.58 -0.76
CA LEU A 83 -5.83 5.00 -1.90
C LEU A 83 -4.90 4.51 -3.02
N VAL A 84 -3.62 4.87 -2.97
CA VAL A 84 -2.63 4.58 -4.02
C VAL A 84 -1.87 3.29 -3.70
N VAL A 85 -2.12 2.25 -4.48
CA VAL A 85 -1.61 0.91 -4.21
C VAL A 85 -0.76 0.35 -5.35
N HIS A 86 0.06 -0.65 -5.07
CA HIS A 86 0.76 -1.40 -6.09
C HIS A 86 -0.22 -2.28 -6.89
N LYS A 87 0.03 -2.37 -8.19
CA LYS A 87 -0.81 -3.18 -9.10
C LYS A 87 -0.75 -4.68 -8.79
N ASP A 88 0.41 -5.16 -8.35
CA ASP A 88 0.67 -6.59 -8.24
C ASP A 88 -0.01 -7.21 -7.01
N ASP A 89 0.12 -6.56 -5.86
CA ASP A 89 -0.37 -7.05 -4.56
C ASP A 89 -1.46 -6.20 -3.90
N GLY A 90 -1.79 -5.03 -4.46
CA GLY A 90 -2.81 -4.14 -3.93
C GLY A 90 -2.44 -3.44 -2.63
N GLN A 91 -1.19 -3.45 -2.22
CA GLN A 91 -0.74 -2.84 -0.96
C GLN A 91 -0.20 -1.44 -1.18
N VAL A 92 -0.16 -0.63 -0.12
CA VAL A 92 0.59 0.62 -0.13
C VAL A 92 2.11 0.35 -0.12
N GLY A 93 2.86 1.19 -0.84
CA GLY A 93 4.32 1.12 -0.88
C GLY A 93 5.02 1.83 0.28
N SER A 94 6.35 1.77 0.31
CA SER A 94 7.17 2.44 1.33
C SER A 94 6.98 3.97 1.35
N ALA A 95 6.61 4.57 0.21
CA ALA A 95 6.25 5.98 0.12
C ALA A 95 5.12 6.41 1.09
N TYR A 96 4.29 5.46 1.55
CA TYR A 96 3.26 5.71 2.57
C TYR A 96 3.83 6.13 3.93
N ASP A 97 5.11 5.88 4.22
CA ASP A 97 5.77 6.39 5.43
C ASP A 97 5.73 7.91 5.54
N GLU A 98 5.59 8.62 4.41
CA GLU A 98 5.43 10.07 4.39
C GLU A 98 4.15 10.51 5.12
N VAL A 99 3.07 9.73 5.05
CA VAL A 99 1.84 9.96 5.83
C VAL A 99 2.15 9.90 7.32
N LEU A 100 2.80 8.83 7.77
CA LEU A 100 3.17 8.67 9.18
C LEU A 100 4.02 9.86 9.65
N ARG A 101 5.02 10.22 8.85
CA ARG A 101 5.94 11.32 9.17
C ARG A 101 5.23 12.67 9.27
N VAL A 102 4.39 13.02 8.30
CA VAL A 102 3.68 14.32 8.28
C VAL A 102 2.67 14.42 9.41
N TYR A 103 2.01 13.32 9.76
CA TYR A 103 1.03 13.27 10.85
C TYR A 103 1.68 13.05 12.24
N GLY A 104 3.01 13.09 12.34
CA GLY A 104 3.73 12.96 13.61
C GLY A 104 3.66 11.56 14.25
N GLN A 105 3.37 10.54 13.46
CA GLN A 105 3.28 9.15 13.89
C GLN A 105 4.62 8.43 13.72
N LYS A 106 4.80 7.33 14.45
CA LYS A 106 6.02 6.51 14.35
C LYS A 106 6.03 5.74 13.03
N PRO A 107 7.21 5.53 12.42
CA PRO A 107 7.35 4.65 11.26
C PRO A 107 6.89 3.23 11.60
N ILE A 108 6.22 2.58 10.64
CA ILE A 108 5.76 1.19 10.78
C ILE A 108 6.69 0.29 9.98
N GLY A 109 7.40 -0.60 10.66
CA GLY A 109 8.36 -1.53 10.04
C GLY A 109 7.72 -2.75 9.39
N ASP A 110 6.57 -3.20 9.91
CA ASP A 110 5.84 -4.35 9.36
C ASP A 110 4.91 -3.94 8.22
N GLN A 111 4.93 -4.72 7.14
CA GLN A 111 4.16 -4.41 5.94
C GLN A 111 2.65 -4.59 6.15
N LEU A 112 2.22 -5.57 6.97
CA LEU A 112 0.81 -5.78 7.26
C LEU A 112 0.26 -4.68 8.17
N GLU A 113 1.02 -4.28 9.20
CA GLU A 113 0.67 -3.15 10.06
C GLU A 113 0.53 -1.85 9.26
N ARG A 114 1.43 -1.60 8.30
CA ARG A 114 1.37 -0.45 7.40
C ARG A 114 0.12 -0.47 6.53
N GLU A 115 -0.20 -1.62 5.98
CA GLU A 115 -1.39 -1.82 5.16
C GLU A 115 -2.69 -1.68 5.99
N MET A 116 -2.70 -2.13 7.24
CA MET A 116 -3.81 -1.91 8.17
C MET A 116 -3.98 -0.42 8.52
N HIS A 117 -2.88 0.30 8.72
CA HIS A 117 -2.91 1.75 8.88
C HIS A 117 -3.47 2.45 7.64
N ALA A 118 -3.03 2.04 6.45
CA ALA A 118 -3.59 2.54 5.19
C ALA A 118 -5.08 2.21 5.02
N ALA A 119 -5.52 1.02 5.43
CA ALA A 119 -6.93 0.64 5.40
C ALA A 119 -7.80 1.53 6.30
N ALA A 120 -7.29 1.94 7.47
CA ALA A 120 -7.98 2.86 8.35
C ALA A 120 -8.10 4.25 7.70
N SER A 121 -6.99 4.79 7.18
CA SER A 121 -6.98 6.06 6.45
C SER A 121 -7.90 6.06 5.22
N ARG A 122 -7.98 4.94 4.48
CA ARG A 122 -8.90 4.81 3.34
C ARG A 122 -10.35 4.93 3.76
N LEU A 123 -10.72 4.28 4.86
CA LEU A 123 -12.08 4.36 5.40
C LEU A 123 -12.44 5.80 5.80
N GLU A 124 -11.49 6.53 6.39
CA GLU A 124 -11.65 7.96 6.67
C GLU A 124 -11.82 8.77 5.38
N CYS A 125 -11.05 8.49 4.33
CA CYS A 125 -11.21 9.12 3.03
C CYS A 125 -12.62 8.88 2.46
N TYR A 126 -13.07 7.62 2.42
CA TYR A 126 -14.40 7.29 1.88
C TYR A 126 -15.51 8.05 2.62
N ARG A 127 -15.43 8.13 3.95
CA ARG A 127 -16.39 8.89 4.77
C ARG A 127 -16.31 10.39 4.51
N HIS A 128 -15.09 10.94 4.41
CA HIS A 128 -14.87 12.37 4.22
C HIS A 128 -15.40 12.87 2.87
N TRP A 129 -15.19 12.10 1.79
CA TRP A 129 -15.64 12.47 0.44
C TRP A 129 -16.99 11.87 0.03
N GLY A 130 -17.78 11.39 1.00
CA GLY A 130 -19.19 11.07 0.81
C GLY A 130 -19.47 9.81 -0.02
N ALA A 131 -18.57 8.83 0.00
CA ALA A 131 -18.90 7.51 -0.52
C ALA A 131 -20.06 6.88 0.26
N ASP A 132 -20.78 5.96 -0.38
CA ASP A 132 -21.79 5.14 0.28
C ASP A 132 -21.12 4.08 1.18
N VAL A 133 -20.77 4.49 2.40
CA VAL A 133 -20.05 3.67 3.39
C VAL A 133 -21.04 3.14 4.43
N PRO A 134 -21.16 1.81 4.61
CA PRO A 134 -21.93 1.24 5.70
C PRO A 134 -21.50 1.77 7.07
N ALA A 135 -22.46 2.00 7.97
CA ALA A 135 -22.17 2.57 9.28
C ALA A 135 -21.20 1.71 10.13
N ASP A 136 -21.30 0.39 9.97
CA ASP A 136 -20.48 -0.62 10.65
C ASP A 136 -19.19 -0.98 9.91
N ALA A 137 -18.90 -0.31 8.78
CA ALA A 137 -17.72 -0.57 7.97
C ALA A 137 -16.43 -0.49 8.81
N GLN A 138 -15.58 -1.49 8.63
CA GLN A 138 -14.28 -1.61 9.28
C GLN A 138 -13.14 -1.43 8.27
N PRO A 139 -11.97 -0.95 8.71
CA PRO A 139 -10.76 -0.93 7.90
C PRO A 139 -10.49 -2.32 7.30
N THR A 140 -10.43 -2.39 5.97
CA THR A 140 -10.24 -3.65 5.27
C THR A 140 -9.10 -3.55 4.24
N LEU A 141 -8.31 -4.61 4.12
CA LEU A 141 -7.29 -4.77 3.06
C LEU A 141 -7.93 -4.56 1.68
N SER A 142 -7.16 -4.09 0.70
CA SER A 142 -7.68 -3.97 -0.68
C SER A 142 -8.14 -5.34 -1.23
N ALA A 143 -9.07 -5.32 -2.20
CA ALA A 143 -9.57 -6.56 -2.82
C ALA A 143 -8.41 -7.41 -3.37
N ARG A 144 -7.45 -6.76 -4.03
CA ARG A 144 -6.28 -7.42 -4.59
C ARG A 144 -5.38 -8.05 -3.53
N THR A 145 -5.17 -7.38 -2.40
CA THR A 145 -4.39 -7.95 -1.28
C THR A 145 -5.08 -9.18 -0.69
N ARG A 146 -6.41 -9.16 -0.56
CA ARG A 146 -7.17 -10.34 -0.10
C ARG A 146 -7.03 -11.51 -1.07
N GLU A 147 -7.20 -11.27 -2.38
CA GLU A 147 -7.03 -12.30 -3.42
C GLU A 147 -5.62 -12.91 -3.41
N VAL A 148 -4.57 -12.08 -3.30
CA VAL A 148 -3.18 -12.56 -3.28
C VAL A 148 -2.93 -13.42 -2.03
N ARG A 149 -3.44 -13.01 -0.87
CA ARG A 149 -3.31 -13.78 0.39
C ARG A 149 -4.08 -15.09 0.36
N GLU A 150 -5.24 -15.13 -0.28
CA GLU A 150 -6.02 -16.38 -0.45
C GLU A 150 -5.32 -17.38 -1.37
N ARG A 151 -4.61 -16.88 -2.39
CA ARG A 151 -3.84 -17.71 -3.33
C ARG A 151 -2.51 -18.20 -2.76
N GLN A 152 -1.95 -17.50 -1.77
CA GLN A 152 -0.74 -17.96 -1.11
C GLN A 152 -1.07 -19.20 -0.25
N PRO A 153 -0.43 -20.35 -0.52
CA PRO A 153 -0.61 -21.50 0.36
C PRO A 153 -0.17 -21.07 1.75
N ARG A 154 -1.05 -21.26 2.74
CA ARG A 154 -0.65 -21.16 4.14
C ARG A 154 0.47 -22.16 4.33
N VAL A 155 1.70 -21.67 4.43
CA VAL A 155 2.82 -22.50 4.88
C VAL A 155 2.42 -22.90 6.28
N ALA A 156 1.90 -24.12 6.43
CA ALA A 156 1.71 -24.71 7.74
C ALA A 156 3.05 -24.56 8.45
N ALA A 157 3.05 -23.98 9.65
CA ALA A 157 4.25 -23.92 10.47
C ALA A 157 4.86 -25.33 10.42
N ALA A 158 6.08 -25.44 9.90
CA ALA A 158 6.71 -26.74 9.76
C ALA A 158 6.67 -27.37 11.15
N GLU A 159 5.96 -28.49 11.30
CA GLU A 159 5.97 -29.23 12.55
C GLU A 159 7.45 -29.45 12.87
N VAL A 160 7.87 -28.96 14.04
CA VAL A 160 9.23 -29.19 14.53
C VAL A 160 9.39 -30.69 14.57
N ARG A 161 10.14 -31.25 13.62
CA ARG A 161 10.39 -32.68 13.57
C ARG A 161 11.15 -33.04 14.84
N ARG A 162 10.47 -33.70 15.75
CA ARG A 162 11.06 -34.26 16.97
C ARG A 162 11.63 -35.62 16.66
N GLY A 163 12.80 -35.92 17.20
CA GLY A 163 13.36 -37.27 17.06
C GLY A 163 12.66 -38.26 17.97
N ALA A 164 12.87 -39.55 17.73
CA ALA A 164 12.36 -40.59 18.60
C ALA A 164 13.01 -40.50 20.00
N VAL A 165 12.32 -40.98 21.03
CA VAL A 165 12.87 -41.08 22.38
C VAL A 165 13.74 -42.34 22.47
N CYS A 166 14.96 -42.21 22.99
CA CYS A 166 15.88 -43.34 23.17
C CYS A 166 15.29 -44.35 24.18
N PRO A 167 15.20 -45.66 23.86
CA PRO A 167 14.63 -46.65 24.77
C PRO A 167 15.52 -46.96 25.99
N THR A 168 16.79 -46.50 25.99
CA THR A 168 17.77 -46.79 27.05
C THR A 168 17.87 -45.65 28.08
N CYS A 169 18.00 -44.40 27.61
CA CYS A 169 18.16 -43.24 28.49
C CYS A 169 16.98 -42.25 28.46
N PHE A 170 15.95 -42.53 27.67
CA PHE A 170 14.70 -41.74 27.58
C PHE A 170 14.86 -40.28 27.15
N MET A 171 16.03 -39.89 26.59
CA MET A 171 16.22 -38.58 25.98
C MET A 171 15.71 -38.55 24.54
N GLU A 172 15.22 -37.38 24.10
CA GLU A 172 14.88 -37.12 22.71
C GLU A 172 16.13 -37.19 21.85
N MET A 173 16.14 -38.08 20.85
CA MET A 173 17.28 -38.26 19.95
C MET A 173 17.26 -37.18 18.85
N PRO A 174 18.42 -36.86 18.25
CA PRO A 174 18.45 -36.11 17.01
C PRO A 174 17.71 -36.86 15.89
N LEU A 175 17.30 -36.15 14.84
CA LEU A 175 16.63 -36.74 13.67
C LEU A 175 17.48 -37.76 12.90
N SER A 176 18.78 -37.84 13.17
CA SER A 176 19.65 -38.90 12.65
C SER A 176 19.34 -40.28 13.25
N GLY A 177 18.59 -40.35 14.35
CA GLY A 177 18.19 -41.61 15.00
C GLY A 177 19.23 -42.23 15.93
N VAL A 178 20.39 -41.58 16.10
CA VAL A 178 21.47 -42.06 16.99
C VAL A 178 21.49 -41.25 18.28
N CYS A 179 21.35 -41.93 19.42
CA CYS A 179 21.43 -41.29 20.73
C CYS A 179 22.87 -40.87 21.04
N VAL A 180 23.13 -39.57 21.15
CA VAL A 180 24.48 -39.03 21.47
C VAL A 180 24.96 -39.45 22.86
N ASN A 181 24.04 -39.77 23.78
CA ASN A 181 24.39 -40.15 25.15
C ASN A 181 24.63 -41.66 25.34
N CYS A 182 24.20 -42.50 24.40
CA CYS A 182 24.33 -43.96 24.48
C CYS A 182 25.18 -44.56 23.35
N ALA A 183 25.64 -43.74 22.41
CA ALA A 183 26.54 -44.13 21.33
C ALA A 183 27.99 -44.27 21.82
#